data_AF-A0A2E3NGP8-F1
#
_entry.id   AF-A0A2E3NGP8-F1
#
_cell.length_a   1.000
_cell.length_b   1.000
_cell.length_c   1.000
_cell.angle_alpha   90.00
_cell.angle_beta   90.00
_cell.angle_gamma   90.00
#
_symmetry.space_group_name_H-M   'P 1'
#
loop_
_entity.id
_entity.type
_entity.pdbx_description
1 polymer ?
#
loop_
_entity_poly.entity_id
_entity_poly.type
_entity_poly.pdbx_seq_one_letter_code
_entity_poly.pdbx_strand_id
1 'polypeptide(L)'
;MIRGRRGWGLAVLFAVLLTAGCETFSARRAESLYGPSEGILETVAVLRRHVPDDTYRFPPASDFSGRNVYRATLLRLESLERAEAEALRTGYMDAVVLFAKARALERLRGYDLAAQHYRESARLSNALRDEALSSAAICDRLADAVAIGFDLRDPLAEASGPLPLDATGIRADLDERVAQLTLLESELEGSHYRWIAQEEIERADRARAAYFVATRNVHPDGTLVALQELQRVAARHGASKLRLRHLLDLAEFYVVLAREYVAAIPPASLDFDPARFAEISDAAIRLFELVGSHDGRPEKLEATRQLEAFLALGLGIDADRVER
;
A
#
# COMPACT_ATOMS: atom_id res chain seq x y z
N MET A 1 -61.35 48.55 50.74
CA MET A 1 -61.21 48.42 49.27
C MET A 1 -59.87 49.06 48.92
N ILE A 2 -58.81 48.43 48.41
CA ILE A 2 -58.60 47.34 47.44
C ILE A 2 -57.30 46.57 47.80
N ARG A 3 -57.27 45.29 47.42
CA ARG A 3 -56.23 44.25 47.60
C ARG A 3 -54.86 44.58 47.02
N GLY A 4 -53.80 43.99 47.60
CA GLY A 4 -52.47 43.86 46.99
C GLY A 4 -51.81 42.51 47.33
N ARG A 5 -52.24 41.43 46.68
CA ARG A 5 -51.55 40.12 46.64
C ARG A 5 -50.32 40.23 45.74
N ARG A 6 -49.09 40.20 46.27
CA ARG A 6 -47.87 39.87 45.49
C ARG A 6 -46.83 39.24 46.43
N GLY A 7 -46.40 38.02 46.13
CA GLY A 7 -45.28 37.41 46.87
C GLY A 7 -45.07 35.90 46.71
N TRP A 8 -45.91 35.17 45.98
CA TRP A 8 -45.81 33.70 45.89
C TRP A 8 -45.46 33.16 44.48
N GLY A 9 -45.18 34.05 43.52
CA GLY A 9 -44.84 33.64 42.14
C GLY A 9 -43.37 33.31 41.89
N LEU A 10 -42.46 33.75 42.76
CA LEU A 10 -41.01 33.65 42.53
C LEU A 10 -40.38 32.35 43.10
N ALA A 11 -41.02 31.70 44.07
CA ALA A 11 -40.48 30.49 44.68
C ALA A 11 -40.68 29.23 43.81
N VAL A 12 -41.74 29.18 43.00
CA VAL A 12 -42.05 28.01 42.17
C VAL A 12 -41.17 27.95 40.91
N LEU A 13 -40.73 29.10 40.37
CA LEU A 13 -39.89 29.14 39.18
C LEU A 13 -38.44 28.68 39.42
N PHE A 14 -37.92 28.85 40.64
CA PHE A 14 -36.57 28.40 41.00
C PHE A 14 -36.49 26.88 41.23
N ALA A 15 -37.57 26.25 41.67
CA ALA A 15 -37.62 24.80 41.91
C ALA A 15 -37.68 23.97 40.62
N VAL A 16 -38.29 24.50 39.55
CA VAL A 16 -38.39 23.82 38.25
C VAL A 16 -37.08 23.89 37.44
N LEU A 17 -36.26 24.93 37.64
CA LEU A 17 -34.95 25.05 36.99
C LEU A 17 -33.86 24.15 37.62
N LEU A 18 -34.02 23.72 38.88
CA LEU A 18 -33.08 22.84 39.55
C LEU A 18 -33.26 21.35 39.18
N THR A 19 -34.47 20.93 38.79
CA THR A 19 -34.73 19.54 38.40
C THR A 19 -34.37 19.26 36.94
N ALA A 20 -34.50 20.24 36.03
CA ALA A 20 -34.14 20.09 34.62
C ALA A 20 -32.61 19.98 34.37
N GLY A 21 -31.77 20.48 35.30
CA GLY A 21 -30.31 20.40 35.21
C GLY A 21 -29.72 19.03 35.58
N CYS A 22 -30.44 18.22 36.36
CA CYS A 22 -29.94 16.90 36.78
C CYS A 22 -30.08 15.84 35.69
N GLU A 23 -31.12 15.89 34.86
CA GLU A 23 -31.29 14.94 33.75
C GLU A 23 -30.25 15.16 32.65
N THR A 24 -29.91 16.41 32.33
CA THR A 24 -28.88 16.73 31.34
C THR A 24 -27.46 16.37 31.79
N PHE A 25 -27.16 16.51 33.09
CA PHE A 25 -25.86 16.09 33.63
C PHE A 25 -25.74 14.57 33.75
N SER A 26 -26.81 13.88 34.15
CA SER A 26 -26.86 12.41 34.21
C SER A 26 -26.80 11.78 32.82
N ALA A 27 -27.53 12.33 31.84
CA ALA A 27 -27.49 11.90 30.45
C ALA A 27 -26.11 12.13 29.82
N ARG A 28 -25.50 13.32 30.03
CA ARG A 28 -24.11 13.57 29.59
C ARG A 28 -23.09 12.65 30.26
N ARG A 29 -23.30 12.28 31.53
CA ARG A 29 -22.44 11.36 32.25
C ARG A 29 -22.60 9.92 31.76
N ALA A 30 -23.80 9.53 31.35
CA ALA A 30 -24.08 8.24 30.72
C ALA A 30 -23.49 8.18 29.29
N GLU A 31 -23.66 9.24 28.48
CA GLU A 31 -22.99 9.40 27.18
C GLU A 31 -21.46 9.38 27.34
N SER A 32 -20.90 10.03 28.37
CA SER A 32 -19.45 9.99 28.61
C SER A 32 -18.94 8.61 29.08
N LEU A 33 -19.79 7.80 29.70
CA LEU A 33 -19.41 6.47 30.19
C LEU A 33 -19.27 5.45 29.05
N TYR A 34 -20.09 5.57 28.00
CA TYR A 34 -20.04 4.70 26.82
C TYR A 34 -19.25 5.31 25.64
N GLY A 35 -18.99 6.61 25.66
CA GLY A 35 -18.29 7.33 24.58
C GLY A 35 -16.97 6.68 24.11
N PRO A 36 -16.05 6.26 25.01
CA PRO A 36 -14.80 5.61 24.60
C PRO A 36 -15.03 4.25 23.93
N SER A 37 -15.96 3.45 24.45
CA SER A 37 -16.33 2.15 23.87
C SER A 37 -16.95 2.31 22.49
N GLU A 38 -17.88 3.25 22.34
CA GLU A 38 -18.57 3.53 21.08
C GLU A 38 -17.57 3.95 19.99
N GLY A 39 -16.66 4.88 20.29
CA GLY A 39 -15.65 5.34 19.34
C GLY A 39 -14.69 4.23 18.89
N ILE A 40 -14.27 3.35 19.82
CA ILE A 40 -13.45 2.18 19.49
C ILE A 40 -14.24 1.21 18.61
N LEU A 41 -15.46 0.85 19.00
CA LEU A 41 -16.28 -0.12 18.27
C LEU A 41 -16.68 0.38 16.88
N GLU A 42 -16.96 1.66 16.71
CA GLU A 42 -17.20 2.27 15.40
C GLU A 42 -15.97 2.15 14.50
N THR A 43 -14.79 2.47 15.05
CA THR A 43 -13.51 2.35 14.33
C THR A 43 -13.22 0.90 13.92
N VAL A 44 -13.44 -0.05 14.84
CA VAL A 44 -13.28 -1.49 14.58
C VAL A 44 -14.30 -1.99 13.56
N ALA A 45 -15.53 -1.50 13.59
CA ALA A 45 -16.56 -1.88 12.63
C ALA A 45 -16.19 -1.46 11.19
N VAL A 46 -15.64 -0.25 11.03
CA VAL A 46 -15.12 0.22 9.73
C VAL A 46 -13.99 -0.70 9.27
N LEU A 47 -12.99 -0.97 10.12
CA LEU A 47 -11.88 -1.86 9.78
C LEU A 47 -12.37 -3.23 9.35
N ARG A 48 -13.25 -3.85 10.15
CA ARG A 48 -13.78 -5.20 9.90
C ARG A 48 -14.45 -5.33 8.54
N ARG A 49 -15.13 -4.28 8.07
CA ARG A 49 -15.76 -4.25 6.75
C ARG A 49 -14.74 -4.41 5.62
N HIS A 50 -13.53 -3.90 5.81
CA HIS A 50 -12.46 -3.87 4.81
C HIS A 50 -11.43 -5.00 4.96
N VAL A 51 -11.42 -5.72 6.09
CA VAL A 51 -10.58 -6.91 6.28
C VAL A 51 -10.67 -7.92 5.11
N PRO A 52 -11.85 -8.26 4.54
CA PRO A 52 -11.91 -9.23 3.45
C PRO A 52 -11.56 -8.64 2.06
N ASP A 53 -11.28 -7.34 1.95
CA ASP A 53 -11.03 -6.71 0.66
C ASP A 53 -9.86 -7.38 -0.07
N ASP A 54 -10.08 -7.65 -1.37
CA ASP A 54 -9.03 -8.09 -2.30
C ASP A 54 -8.17 -6.88 -2.66
N THR A 55 -7.24 -6.58 -1.76
CA THR A 55 -6.29 -5.49 -1.96
C THR A 55 -5.30 -5.81 -3.06
N TYR A 56 -5.17 -7.06 -3.54
CA TYR A 56 -4.28 -7.38 -4.64
C TYR A 56 -4.82 -6.82 -5.96
N ARG A 57 -6.11 -6.99 -6.22
CA ARG A 57 -6.78 -6.54 -7.46
C ARG A 57 -7.30 -5.11 -7.38
N PHE A 58 -7.65 -4.66 -6.18
CA PHE A 58 -8.25 -3.35 -5.97
C PHE A 58 -7.40 -2.48 -5.03
N PRO A 59 -7.31 -1.16 -5.27
CA PRO A 59 -6.70 -0.26 -4.30
C PRO A 59 -7.38 -0.39 -2.92
N PRO A 60 -6.63 -0.26 -1.82
CA PRO A 60 -7.23 -0.24 -0.49
C PRO A 60 -8.25 0.90 -0.41
N ALA A 61 -9.34 0.68 0.32
CA ALA A 61 -10.33 1.72 0.54
C ALA A 61 -9.69 2.97 1.16
N SER A 62 -10.26 4.14 0.82
CA SER A 62 -9.87 5.42 1.37
C SER A 62 -11.02 6.07 2.14
N ASP A 63 -10.67 6.84 3.17
CA ASP A 63 -11.63 7.72 3.85
C ASP A 63 -11.99 8.94 2.97
N PHE A 64 -12.88 9.80 3.48
CA PHE A 64 -13.30 11.02 2.77
C PHE A 64 -12.15 12.01 2.49
N SER A 65 -11.04 11.89 3.21
CA SER A 65 -9.83 12.70 3.01
C SER A 65 -8.86 12.07 2.00
N GLY A 66 -9.20 10.90 1.45
CA GLY A 66 -8.35 10.15 0.53
C GLY A 66 -7.27 9.31 1.24
N ARG A 67 -7.28 9.21 2.57
CA ARG A 67 -6.30 8.41 3.32
C ARG A 67 -6.70 6.94 3.31
N ASN A 68 -5.71 6.06 3.17
CA ASN A 68 -5.88 4.62 3.31
C ASN A 68 -6.57 4.26 4.65
N VAL A 69 -7.67 3.51 4.58
CA VAL A 69 -8.53 3.17 5.73
C VAL A 69 -7.77 2.44 6.85
N TYR A 70 -6.80 1.57 6.52
CA TYR A 70 -5.99 0.88 7.53
C TYR A 70 -5.12 1.86 8.33
N ARG A 71 -4.51 2.83 7.64
CA ARG A 71 -3.71 3.87 8.29
C ARG A 71 -4.58 4.83 9.09
N ALA A 72 -5.74 5.21 8.55
CA ALA A 72 -6.71 6.03 9.27
C ALA A 72 -7.21 5.34 10.54
N THR A 73 -7.43 4.01 10.48
CA THR A 73 -7.82 3.20 11.63
C THR A 73 -6.76 3.23 12.74
N LEU A 74 -5.49 2.99 12.42
CA LEU A 74 -4.41 3.05 13.42
C LEU A 74 -4.36 4.40 14.12
N LEU A 75 -4.36 5.49 13.34
CA LEU A 75 -4.31 6.84 13.88
C LEU A 75 -5.54 7.16 14.74
N ARG A 76 -6.73 6.69 14.37
CA ARG A 76 -7.96 6.90 15.13
C ARG A 76 -7.91 6.13 16.46
N LEU A 77 -7.48 4.87 16.46
CA LEU A 77 -7.31 4.09 17.69
C LEU A 77 -6.27 4.71 18.63
N GLU A 78 -5.10 5.09 18.11
CA GLU A 78 -4.07 5.77 18.90
C GLU A 78 -4.51 7.12 19.45
N SER A 79 -5.33 7.86 18.69
CA SER A 79 -5.89 9.12 19.14
C SER A 79 -6.93 8.91 20.24
N LEU A 80 -7.77 7.86 20.13
CA LEU A 80 -8.77 7.51 21.14
C LEU A 80 -8.11 7.06 22.44
N GLU A 81 -7.07 6.21 22.37
CA GLU A 81 -6.31 5.80 23.56
C GLU A 81 -5.67 6.99 24.28
N ARG A 82 -5.17 7.98 23.54
CA ARG A 82 -4.59 9.20 24.12
C ARG A 82 -5.64 10.13 24.72
N ALA A 83 -6.74 10.35 24.02
CA ALA A 83 -7.80 11.25 24.46
C ALA A 83 -8.58 10.70 25.67
N GLU A 84 -8.84 9.39 25.67
CA GLU A 84 -9.67 8.69 26.66
C GLU A 84 -8.85 7.83 27.63
N ALA A 85 -7.56 8.15 27.82
CA ALA A 85 -6.63 7.38 28.62
C ALA A 85 -7.15 7.10 30.05
N GLU A 86 -7.84 8.07 30.64
CA GLU A 86 -8.45 7.94 31.97
C GLU A 86 -9.57 6.89 32.00
N ALA A 87 -10.46 6.95 31.01
CA ALA A 87 -11.61 6.07 30.92
C ALA A 87 -11.21 4.64 30.54
N LEU A 88 -10.11 4.48 29.81
CA LEU A 88 -9.56 3.19 29.39
C LEU A 88 -8.59 2.57 30.40
N ARG A 89 -8.32 3.24 31.54
CA ARG A 89 -7.32 2.80 32.52
C ARG A 89 -7.54 1.38 33.07
N THR A 90 -8.78 0.89 33.09
CA THR A 90 -9.08 -0.48 33.54
C THR A 90 -8.67 -1.56 32.54
N GLY A 91 -8.30 -1.17 31.32
CA GLY A 91 -7.83 -2.06 30.26
C GLY A 91 -8.94 -2.90 29.61
N TYR A 92 -10.21 -2.58 29.86
CA TYR A 92 -11.34 -3.42 29.43
C TYR A 92 -11.48 -3.56 27.90
N MET A 93 -10.90 -2.64 27.11
CA MET A 93 -10.87 -2.69 25.64
C MET A 93 -9.48 -3.00 25.06
N ASP A 94 -8.45 -3.17 25.87
CA ASP A 94 -7.06 -3.26 25.40
C ASP A 94 -6.88 -4.41 24.41
N ALA A 95 -7.46 -5.57 24.71
CA ALA A 95 -7.40 -6.73 23.82
C ALA A 95 -8.02 -6.43 22.45
N VAL A 96 -9.14 -5.70 22.40
CA VAL A 96 -9.84 -5.34 21.16
C VAL A 96 -9.04 -4.31 20.37
N VAL A 97 -8.51 -3.30 21.05
CA VAL A 97 -7.70 -2.25 20.43
C VAL A 97 -6.42 -2.84 19.83
N LEU A 98 -5.70 -3.68 20.58
CA LEU A 98 -4.51 -4.37 20.11
C LEU A 98 -4.79 -5.28 18.91
N PHE A 99 -5.88 -6.05 18.96
CA PHE A 99 -6.29 -6.90 17.84
C PHE A 99 -6.58 -6.07 16.58
N ALA A 100 -7.30 -4.96 16.72
CA ALA A 100 -7.63 -4.08 15.61
C ALA A 100 -6.40 -3.35 15.05
N LYS A 101 -5.46 -2.94 15.91
CA LYS A 101 -4.16 -2.41 15.48
C LYS A 101 -3.38 -3.44 14.69
N ALA A 102 -3.32 -4.68 15.16
CA ALA A 102 -2.65 -5.77 14.46
C ALA A 102 -3.26 -6.02 13.07
N ARG A 103 -4.58 -6.05 12.95
CA ARG A 103 -5.33 -6.15 11.68
C ARG A 103 -5.05 -5.00 10.69
N ALA A 104 -4.84 -3.79 11.19
CA ALA A 104 -4.47 -2.68 10.34
C ALA A 104 -2.98 -2.74 9.95
N LEU A 105 -2.09 -3.15 10.87
CA LEU A 105 -0.66 -3.28 10.63
C LEU A 105 -0.31 -4.37 9.61
N GLU A 106 -0.99 -5.53 9.63
CA GLU A 106 -0.76 -6.58 8.62
C GLU A 106 -1.03 -6.05 7.20
N ARG A 107 -2.02 -5.14 7.03
CA ARG A 107 -2.33 -4.49 5.76
C ARG A 107 -1.37 -3.37 5.39
N LEU A 108 -0.63 -2.86 6.36
CA LEU A 108 0.41 -1.84 6.19
C LEU A 108 1.82 -2.45 6.22
N ARG A 109 1.93 -3.78 6.19
CA ARG A 109 3.19 -4.53 6.13
C ARG A 109 4.06 -4.38 7.37
N GLY A 110 3.46 -4.00 8.51
CA GLY A 110 4.10 -4.00 9.82
C GLY A 110 3.99 -5.36 10.49
N TYR A 111 4.43 -6.43 9.82
CA TYR A 111 4.13 -7.82 10.22
C TYR A 111 4.66 -8.18 11.62
N ASP A 112 5.89 -7.81 11.95
CA ASP A 112 6.48 -8.04 13.29
C ASP A 112 5.65 -7.38 14.39
N LEU A 113 5.29 -6.11 14.19
CA LEU A 113 4.50 -5.35 15.14
C LEU A 113 3.06 -5.87 15.23
N ALA A 114 2.48 -6.30 14.11
CA ALA A 114 1.18 -6.94 14.07
C ALA A 114 1.19 -8.23 14.90
N ALA A 115 2.19 -9.10 14.71
CA ALA A 115 2.34 -10.34 15.47
C ALA A 115 2.48 -10.07 16.97
N GLN A 116 3.24 -9.05 17.37
CA GLN A 116 3.36 -8.64 18.78
C GLN A 116 2.01 -8.21 19.35
N HIS A 117 1.27 -7.35 18.66
CA HIS A 117 -0.05 -6.90 19.11
C HIS A 117 -1.07 -8.03 19.17
N TYR A 118 -1.04 -8.97 18.22
CA TYR A 118 -1.89 -10.16 18.28
C TYR A 118 -1.59 -11.03 19.49
N ARG A 119 -0.31 -11.34 19.78
CA ARG A 119 0.06 -12.15 20.96
C ARG A 119 -0.37 -11.47 22.26
N GLU A 120 -0.21 -10.15 22.34
CA GLU A 120 -0.65 -9.42 23.52
C GLU A 120 -2.18 -9.40 23.66
N SER A 121 -2.92 -9.21 22.57
CA SER A 121 -4.38 -9.37 22.56
C SER A 121 -4.82 -10.76 23.05
N ALA A 122 -4.13 -11.81 22.58
CA ALA A 122 -4.39 -13.20 22.97
C ALA A 122 -4.11 -13.48 24.45
N ARG A 123 -3.14 -12.77 25.04
CA ARG A 123 -2.85 -12.81 26.48
C ARG A 123 -4.00 -12.20 27.29
N LEU A 124 -4.54 -11.09 26.82
CA LEU A 124 -5.57 -10.30 27.52
C LEU A 124 -6.99 -10.84 27.34
N SER A 125 -7.28 -11.54 26.24
CA SER A 125 -8.63 -12.06 25.95
C SER A 125 -8.63 -13.53 25.55
N ASN A 126 -9.30 -14.36 26.35
CA ASN A 126 -9.55 -15.76 25.99
C ASN A 126 -10.44 -15.90 24.75
N ALA A 127 -11.35 -14.94 24.51
CA ALA A 127 -12.28 -14.99 23.37
C ALA A 127 -11.59 -14.68 22.02
N LEU A 128 -10.55 -13.85 22.03
CA LEU A 128 -9.78 -13.50 20.83
C LEU A 128 -8.54 -14.40 20.65
N ARG A 129 -8.19 -15.21 21.66
CA ARG A 129 -6.90 -15.92 21.73
C ARG A 129 -6.59 -16.74 20.49
N ASP A 130 -7.50 -17.62 20.08
CA ASP A 130 -7.21 -18.58 19.02
C ASP A 130 -6.99 -17.87 17.67
N GLU A 131 -7.89 -16.94 17.33
CA GLU A 131 -7.78 -16.14 16.11
C GLU A 131 -6.54 -15.24 16.12
N ALA A 132 -6.23 -14.62 17.27
CA ALA A 132 -5.08 -13.76 17.41
C ALA A 132 -3.76 -14.54 17.30
N LEU A 133 -3.65 -15.71 17.94
CA LEU A 133 -2.46 -16.55 17.82
C LEU A 133 -2.27 -17.09 16.40
N SER A 134 -3.36 -17.50 15.75
CA SER A 134 -3.33 -17.91 14.34
C SER A 134 -2.86 -16.76 13.43
N SER A 135 -3.40 -15.56 13.64
CA SER A 135 -3.03 -14.34 12.90
C SER A 135 -1.58 -13.93 13.14
N ALA A 136 -1.09 -14.06 14.39
CA ALA A 136 0.30 -13.79 14.74
C ALA A 136 1.25 -14.74 14.00
N ALA A 137 0.95 -16.04 13.96
CA ALA A 137 1.78 -17.03 13.28
C ALA A 137 1.88 -16.77 11.77
N ILE A 138 0.79 -16.32 11.14
CA ILE A 138 0.82 -15.92 9.72
C ILE A 138 1.69 -14.66 9.53
N CYS A 139 1.55 -13.67 10.40
CA CYS A 139 2.38 -12.46 10.36
C CYS A 139 3.87 -12.77 10.55
N ASP A 140 4.23 -13.68 11.45
CA ASP A 140 5.62 -14.13 11.63
C ASP A 140 6.17 -14.73 10.34
N ARG A 141 5.42 -15.64 9.69
CA ARG A 141 5.84 -16.26 8.42
C ARG A 141 5.99 -15.24 7.29
N LEU A 142 5.11 -14.23 7.26
CA LEU A 142 5.24 -13.12 6.31
C LEU A 142 6.49 -12.29 6.61
N ALA A 143 6.75 -11.98 7.87
CA ALA A 143 7.95 -11.23 8.29
C ALA A 143 9.23 -11.99 7.93
N ASP A 144 9.30 -13.28 8.28
CA ASP A 144 10.43 -14.16 7.98
C ASP A 144 10.72 -14.20 6.48
N ALA A 145 9.69 -14.40 5.65
CA ALA A 145 9.86 -14.44 4.19
C ALA A 145 10.27 -13.08 3.62
N VAL A 146 9.72 -11.97 4.11
CA VAL A 146 10.04 -10.61 3.65
C VAL A 146 11.47 -10.20 4.04
N ALA A 147 12.02 -10.76 5.12
CA ALA A 147 13.39 -10.55 5.54
C ALA A 147 14.43 -11.21 4.63
N ILE A 148 14.03 -12.14 3.75
CA ILE A 148 14.93 -12.82 2.81
C ILE A 148 15.27 -11.88 1.65
N GLY A 149 16.58 -11.73 1.41
CA GLY A 149 17.13 -10.92 0.33
C GLY A 149 17.10 -9.43 0.64
N PHE A 150 16.76 -8.62 -0.37
CA PHE A 150 16.71 -7.17 -0.25
C PHE A 150 15.38 -6.62 -0.77
N ASP A 151 15.08 -5.38 -0.39
CA ASP A 151 13.92 -4.64 -0.85
C ASP A 151 14.34 -3.25 -1.34
N LEU A 152 13.48 -2.60 -2.12
CA LEU A 152 13.70 -1.23 -2.57
C LEU A 152 13.80 -0.30 -1.36
N ARG A 153 14.99 0.28 -1.16
CA ARG A 153 15.29 1.16 -0.03
C ARG A 153 14.83 2.58 -0.31
N ASP A 154 14.54 3.31 0.76
CA ASP A 154 14.33 4.75 0.68
C ASP A 154 15.63 5.42 0.18
N PRO A 155 15.59 6.08 -0.99
CA PRO A 155 16.77 6.75 -1.53
C PRO A 155 17.21 7.96 -0.70
N LEU A 156 16.34 8.48 0.18
CA LEU A 156 16.62 9.61 1.06
C LEU A 156 17.08 9.17 2.47
N ALA A 157 17.16 7.86 2.75
CA ALA A 157 17.66 7.38 4.02
C ALA A 157 19.17 7.66 4.17
N GLU A 158 19.59 8.15 5.33
CA GLU A 158 20.98 8.51 5.64
C GLU A 158 21.99 7.35 5.44
N ALA A 159 21.51 6.10 5.44
CA ALA A 159 22.30 4.88 5.32
C ALA A 159 21.99 4.06 4.04
N SER A 160 21.62 4.70 2.93
CA SER A 160 21.54 4.00 1.64
C SER A 160 22.93 3.75 1.06
N GLY A 161 23.53 2.62 1.46
CA GLY A 161 24.74 2.08 0.82
C GLY A 161 24.48 1.66 -0.63
N PRO A 162 25.54 1.39 -1.43
CA PRO A 162 25.39 0.96 -2.81
C PRO A 162 24.61 -0.36 -2.91
N LEU A 163 23.95 -0.57 -4.05
CA LEU A 163 23.30 -1.84 -4.33
C LEU A 163 24.34 -2.98 -4.34
N PRO A 164 24.01 -4.17 -3.79
CA PRO A 164 24.87 -5.33 -3.86
C PRO A 164 25.19 -5.71 -5.33
N LEU A 165 26.44 -6.05 -5.64
CA LEU A 165 26.81 -6.42 -7.02
C LEU A 165 26.75 -7.93 -7.29
N ASP A 166 26.42 -8.74 -6.28
CA ASP A 166 26.22 -10.19 -6.44
C ASP A 166 24.83 -10.49 -7.00
N ALA A 167 24.69 -10.36 -8.33
CA ALA A 167 23.43 -10.64 -9.02
C ALA A 167 22.94 -12.09 -8.82
N THR A 168 23.86 -13.05 -8.61
CA THR A 168 23.49 -14.46 -8.45
C THR A 168 22.89 -14.70 -7.07
N GLY A 169 23.54 -14.20 -6.02
CA GLY A 169 23.02 -14.23 -4.66
C GLY A 169 21.68 -13.51 -4.53
N ILE A 170 21.58 -12.29 -5.08
CA ILE A 170 20.32 -11.51 -5.06
C ILE A 170 19.17 -12.26 -5.74
N ARG A 171 19.46 -12.88 -6.89
CA ARG A 171 18.47 -13.69 -7.61
C ARG A 171 18.04 -14.90 -6.78
N ALA A 172 18.98 -15.61 -6.18
CA ALA A 172 18.70 -16.79 -5.36
C ALA A 172 17.85 -16.42 -4.14
N ASP A 173 18.21 -15.36 -3.42
CA ASP A 173 17.47 -14.89 -2.24
C ASP A 173 16.02 -14.50 -2.60
N LEU A 174 15.82 -13.75 -3.69
CA LEU A 174 14.49 -13.34 -4.11
C LEU A 174 13.67 -14.50 -4.68
N ASP A 175 14.30 -15.48 -5.34
CA ASP A 175 13.63 -16.72 -5.75
C ASP A 175 13.21 -17.55 -4.52
N GLU A 176 14.02 -17.61 -3.46
CA GLU A 176 13.67 -18.25 -2.19
C GLU A 176 12.49 -17.53 -1.51
N ARG A 177 12.55 -16.20 -1.39
CA ARG A 177 11.44 -15.38 -0.84
C ARG A 177 10.14 -15.65 -1.59
N VAL A 178 10.17 -15.62 -2.92
CA VAL A 178 8.99 -15.89 -3.75
C VAL A 178 8.49 -17.32 -3.54
N ALA A 179 9.38 -18.31 -3.43
CA ALA A 179 9.00 -19.70 -3.18
C ALA A 179 8.29 -19.87 -1.83
N GLN A 180 8.84 -19.29 -0.76
CA GLN A 180 8.22 -19.33 0.57
C GLN A 180 6.87 -18.64 0.60
N LEU A 181 6.75 -17.46 -0.02
CA LEU A 181 5.48 -16.74 -0.11
C LEU A 181 4.45 -17.46 -0.99
N THR A 182 4.87 -18.13 -2.06
CA THR A 182 3.97 -18.93 -2.92
C THR A 182 3.43 -20.14 -2.16
N LEU A 183 4.27 -20.82 -1.37
CA LEU A 183 3.84 -21.89 -0.48
C LEU A 183 2.81 -21.38 0.53
N LEU A 184 3.13 -20.28 1.21
CA LEU A 184 2.22 -19.64 2.16
C LEU A 184 0.90 -19.22 1.48
N GLU A 185 0.93 -18.62 0.29
CA GLU A 185 -0.27 -18.24 -0.46
C GLU A 185 -1.20 -19.44 -0.68
N SER A 186 -0.64 -20.61 -1.05
CA SER A 186 -1.42 -21.82 -1.30
C SER A 186 -2.12 -22.36 -0.05
N GLU A 187 -1.49 -22.23 1.11
CA GLU A 187 -2.06 -22.63 2.41
C GLU A 187 -3.16 -21.65 2.89
N LEU A 188 -3.11 -20.40 2.43
CA LEU A 188 -4.03 -19.33 2.82
C LEU A 188 -5.26 -19.23 1.91
N GLU A 189 -5.55 -20.26 1.11
CA GLU A 189 -6.72 -20.25 0.23
C GLU A 189 -8.03 -20.06 1.02
N GLY A 190 -8.87 -19.15 0.55
CA GLY A 190 -10.11 -18.77 1.24
C GLY A 190 -9.94 -17.78 2.40
N SER A 191 -8.70 -17.41 2.74
CA SER A 191 -8.39 -16.39 3.75
C SER A 191 -8.07 -15.03 3.12
N HIS A 192 -8.36 -13.93 3.83
CA HIS A 192 -8.00 -12.58 3.37
C HIS A 192 -6.48 -12.36 3.33
N TYR A 193 -5.71 -13.17 4.06
CA TYR A 193 -4.25 -13.15 4.04
C TYR A 193 -3.66 -13.54 2.68
N ARG A 194 -4.39 -14.29 1.85
CA ARG A 194 -3.94 -14.65 0.50
C ARG A 194 -3.55 -13.41 -0.31
N TRP A 195 -4.35 -12.34 -0.21
CA TRP A 195 -4.12 -11.10 -0.95
C TRP A 195 -2.84 -10.39 -0.48
N ILE A 196 -2.52 -10.50 0.81
CA ILE A 196 -1.28 -9.97 1.38
C ILE A 196 -0.08 -10.76 0.83
N ALA A 197 -0.16 -12.09 0.81
CA ALA A 197 0.89 -12.93 0.23
C ALA A 197 1.12 -12.62 -1.27
N GLN A 198 0.06 -12.47 -2.07
CA GLN A 198 0.17 -12.08 -3.48
C GLN A 198 0.84 -10.72 -3.68
N GLU A 199 0.52 -9.74 -2.83
CA GLU A 199 1.19 -8.43 -2.86
C GLU A 199 2.68 -8.50 -2.51
N GLU A 200 3.07 -9.38 -1.58
CA GLU A 200 4.48 -9.56 -1.23
C GLU A 200 5.27 -10.35 -2.29
N ILE A 201 4.64 -11.32 -2.96
CA ILE A 201 5.22 -12.00 -4.13
C ILE A 201 5.51 -10.97 -5.23
N GLU A 202 4.51 -10.15 -5.56
CA GLU A 202 4.66 -9.10 -6.57
C GLU A 202 5.74 -8.09 -6.17
N ARG A 203 5.82 -7.71 -4.90
CA ARG A 203 6.87 -6.81 -4.41
C ARG A 203 8.26 -7.40 -4.61
N ALA A 204 8.46 -8.69 -4.31
CA ALA A 204 9.73 -9.37 -4.51
C ALA A 204 10.13 -9.43 -5.99
N ASP A 205 9.19 -9.79 -6.87
CA ASP A 205 9.43 -9.80 -8.32
C ASP A 205 9.74 -8.39 -8.86
N ARG A 206 9.08 -7.33 -8.34
CA ARG A 206 9.41 -5.93 -8.69
C ARG A 206 10.78 -5.49 -8.19
N ALA A 207 11.13 -5.82 -6.94
CA ALA A 207 12.44 -5.50 -6.38
C ALA A 207 13.55 -6.13 -7.22
N ARG A 208 13.35 -7.39 -7.65
CA ARG A 208 14.24 -8.07 -8.58
C ARG A 208 14.36 -7.35 -9.93
N ALA A 209 13.25 -7.00 -10.56
CA ALA A 209 13.31 -6.28 -11.84
C ALA A 209 14.03 -4.93 -11.71
N ALA A 210 13.72 -4.16 -10.67
CA ALA A 210 14.37 -2.88 -10.39
C ALA A 210 15.87 -3.02 -10.11
N TYR A 211 16.30 -4.09 -9.42
CA TYR A 211 17.72 -4.42 -9.25
C TYR A 211 18.43 -4.54 -10.59
N PHE A 212 17.94 -5.42 -11.46
CA PHE A 212 18.59 -5.69 -12.75
C PHE A 212 18.56 -4.47 -13.67
N VAL A 213 17.50 -3.66 -13.64
CA VAL A 213 17.48 -2.37 -14.35
C VAL A 213 18.58 -1.44 -13.86
N ALA A 214 18.78 -1.34 -12.54
CA ALA A 214 19.77 -0.46 -11.93
C ALA A 214 21.22 -0.95 -12.16
N THR A 215 21.45 -2.26 -12.18
CA THR A 215 22.79 -2.86 -12.33
C THR A 215 23.12 -3.29 -13.76
N ARG A 216 22.23 -3.07 -14.74
CA ARG A 216 22.35 -3.59 -16.12
C ARG A 216 23.69 -3.30 -16.81
N ASN A 217 24.33 -2.17 -16.48
CA ASN A 217 25.58 -1.73 -17.11
C ASN A 217 26.82 -2.40 -16.51
N VAL A 218 26.68 -3.10 -15.38
CA VAL A 218 27.77 -3.78 -14.67
C VAL A 218 27.88 -5.25 -15.08
N HIS A 219 26.78 -5.85 -15.57
CA HIS A 219 26.72 -7.27 -15.91
C HIS A 219 26.77 -7.52 -17.42
N PRO A 220 27.45 -8.58 -17.88
CA PRO A 220 27.28 -9.09 -19.23
C PRO A 220 25.79 -9.38 -19.49
N ASP A 221 25.29 -8.98 -20.67
CA ASP A 221 23.89 -9.12 -21.06
C ASP A 221 22.87 -8.49 -20.09
N GLY A 222 23.30 -7.58 -19.20
CA GLY A 222 22.45 -7.02 -18.15
C GLY A 222 21.22 -6.30 -18.68
N THR A 223 21.30 -5.72 -19.89
CA THR A 223 20.13 -5.12 -20.56
C THR A 223 19.08 -6.16 -20.95
N LEU A 224 19.51 -7.30 -21.49
CA LEU A 224 18.60 -8.40 -21.85
C LEU A 224 17.94 -8.98 -20.60
N VAL A 225 18.72 -9.18 -19.53
CA VAL A 225 18.19 -9.67 -18.24
C VAL A 225 17.19 -8.68 -17.66
N ALA A 226 17.51 -7.38 -17.60
CA ALA A 226 16.58 -6.35 -17.12
C ALA A 226 15.26 -6.35 -17.88
N LEU A 227 15.31 -6.50 -19.21
CA LEU A 227 14.12 -6.58 -20.05
C LEU A 227 13.28 -7.83 -19.73
N GLN A 228 13.92 -8.99 -19.60
CA GLN A 228 13.25 -10.25 -19.25
C GLN A 228 12.56 -10.17 -17.88
N GLU A 229 13.20 -9.53 -16.90
CA GLU A 229 12.63 -9.38 -15.55
C GLU A 229 11.41 -8.44 -15.56
N LEU A 230 11.46 -7.31 -16.27
CA LEU A 230 10.31 -6.42 -16.43
C LEU A 230 9.14 -7.11 -17.17
N GLN A 231 9.43 -7.86 -18.24
CA GLN A 231 8.43 -8.66 -18.95
C GLN A 231 7.81 -9.74 -18.06
N ARG A 232 8.62 -10.42 -17.24
CA ARG A 232 8.16 -11.41 -16.26
C ARG A 232 7.18 -10.78 -15.27
N VAL A 233 7.50 -9.61 -14.70
CA VAL A 233 6.61 -8.90 -13.77
C VAL A 233 5.27 -8.58 -14.45
N ALA A 234 5.31 -7.97 -15.64
CA ALA A 234 4.11 -7.59 -16.38
C ALA A 234 3.23 -8.81 -16.75
N ALA A 235 3.84 -9.94 -17.11
CA ALA A 235 3.13 -11.17 -17.45
C ALA A 235 2.55 -11.90 -16.23
N ARG A 236 3.33 -12.03 -15.14
CA ARG A 236 2.94 -12.79 -13.95
C ARG A 236 1.81 -12.10 -13.18
N HIS A 237 1.83 -10.78 -13.09
CA HIS A 237 0.92 -10.00 -12.24
C HIS A 237 -0.24 -9.36 -13.03
N GLY A 238 -0.77 -10.07 -14.02
CA GLY A 238 -1.84 -9.57 -14.89
C GLY A 238 -3.19 -9.27 -14.20
N ALA A 239 -3.41 -9.78 -12.99
CA ALA A 239 -4.59 -9.50 -12.17
C ALA A 239 -4.38 -8.38 -11.14
N SER A 240 -3.14 -7.92 -10.96
CA SER A 240 -2.80 -6.90 -9.96
C SER A 240 -3.43 -5.56 -10.27
N LYS A 241 -3.76 -4.80 -9.21
CA LYS A 241 -4.10 -3.37 -9.30
C LYS A 241 -3.00 -2.54 -9.97
N LEU A 242 -1.75 -3.03 -9.96
CA LEU A 242 -0.57 -2.37 -10.53
C LEU A 242 -0.23 -2.84 -11.94
N ARG A 243 -1.05 -3.69 -12.57
CA ARG A 243 -0.78 -4.21 -13.93
C ARG A 243 -0.38 -3.12 -14.92
N LEU A 244 -1.13 -2.01 -14.97
CA LEU A 244 -0.84 -0.91 -15.90
C LEU A 244 0.49 -0.23 -15.57
N ARG A 245 0.84 -0.12 -14.29
CA ARG A 245 2.15 0.39 -13.87
C ARG A 245 3.28 -0.52 -14.33
N HIS A 246 3.14 -1.83 -14.28
CA HIS A 246 4.17 -2.75 -14.78
C HIS A 246 4.40 -2.62 -16.29
N LEU A 247 3.32 -2.41 -17.06
CA LEU A 247 3.41 -2.16 -18.50
C LEU A 247 4.07 -0.81 -18.79
N LEU A 248 3.78 0.21 -17.98
CA LEU A 248 4.47 1.51 -18.05
C LEU A 248 5.96 1.38 -17.74
N ASP A 249 6.32 0.73 -16.63
CA ASP A 249 7.72 0.53 -16.24
C ASP A 249 8.51 -0.17 -17.38
N LEU A 250 7.88 -1.14 -18.07
CA LEU A 250 8.46 -1.79 -19.25
C LEU A 250 8.55 -0.85 -20.48
N ALA A 251 7.52 -0.04 -20.75
CA ALA A 251 7.52 0.93 -21.84
C ALA A 251 8.62 1.99 -21.65
N GLU A 252 8.72 2.54 -20.44
CA GLU A 252 9.75 3.50 -20.04
C GLU A 252 11.15 2.92 -20.22
N PHE A 253 11.35 1.64 -19.90
CA PHE A 253 12.63 1.00 -20.13
C PHE A 253 12.99 0.91 -21.62
N TYR A 254 12.04 0.58 -22.51
CA TYR A 254 12.30 0.66 -23.96
C TYR A 254 12.64 2.08 -24.43
N VAL A 255 12.00 3.12 -23.86
CA VAL A 255 12.36 4.52 -24.15
C VAL A 255 13.80 4.83 -23.73
N VAL A 256 14.23 4.35 -22.57
CA VAL A 256 15.62 4.48 -22.11
C VAL A 256 16.57 3.83 -23.11
N LEU A 257 16.28 2.60 -23.55
CA LEU A 257 17.11 1.89 -24.54
C LEU A 257 17.17 2.62 -25.89
N ALA A 258 16.04 3.18 -26.36
CA ALA A 258 15.99 3.95 -27.59
C ALA A 258 16.87 5.21 -27.49
N ARG A 259 16.81 5.93 -26.37
CA ARG A 259 17.64 7.12 -26.12
C ARG A 259 19.13 6.76 -26.00
N GLU A 260 19.46 5.69 -25.30
CA GLU A 260 20.84 5.21 -25.18
C GLU A 260 21.42 4.78 -26.52
N TYR A 261 20.61 4.12 -27.36
CA TYR A 261 21.00 3.75 -28.72
C TYR A 261 21.34 4.97 -29.57
N VAL A 262 20.45 5.98 -29.59
CA VAL A 262 20.64 7.22 -30.35
C VAL A 262 21.84 8.03 -29.83
N ALA A 263 22.06 8.04 -28.52
CA ALA A 263 23.22 8.70 -27.92
C ALA A 263 24.54 8.01 -28.28
N ALA A 264 24.55 6.67 -28.35
CA ALA A 264 25.73 5.90 -28.72
C ALA A 264 26.01 5.93 -30.22
N ILE A 265 24.96 5.90 -31.05
CA ILE A 265 25.02 5.88 -32.51
C ILE A 265 24.07 6.98 -33.01
N PRO A 266 24.59 8.18 -33.30
CA PRO A 266 23.77 9.29 -33.77
C PRO A 266 23.05 8.96 -35.09
N PRO A 267 21.82 9.47 -35.33
CA PRO A 267 21.05 9.19 -36.55
C PRO A 267 21.74 9.61 -37.86
N ALA A 268 22.57 10.66 -37.79
CA ALA A 268 23.38 11.13 -38.92
C ALA A 268 24.58 10.21 -39.23
N SER A 269 24.89 9.24 -38.35
CA SER A 269 25.97 8.30 -38.54
C SER A 269 25.60 7.23 -39.57
N LEU A 270 26.59 6.79 -40.36
CA LEU A 270 26.45 5.62 -41.24
C LEU A 270 26.29 4.31 -40.45
N ASP A 271 26.71 4.27 -39.19
CA ASP A 271 26.56 3.07 -38.36
C ASP A 271 25.16 2.95 -37.73
N PHE A 272 24.29 3.95 -37.96
CA PHE A 272 22.91 3.90 -37.51
C PHE A 272 22.13 2.81 -38.25
N ASP A 273 21.45 1.97 -37.49
CA ASP A 273 20.57 0.91 -37.98
C ASP A 273 19.11 1.31 -37.67
N PRO A 274 18.37 1.81 -38.69
CA PRO A 274 16.98 2.22 -38.50
C PRO A 274 16.06 1.08 -38.07
N ALA A 275 16.34 -0.16 -38.50
CA ALA A 275 15.49 -1.30 -38.18
C ALA A 275 15.58 -1.63 -36.69
N ARG A 276 16.79 -1.61 -36.13
CA ARG A 276 17.01 -1.81 -34.69
C ARG A 276 16.36 -0.72 -33.84
N PHE A 277 16.49 0.55 -34.25
CA PHE A 277 15.82 1.64 -33.55
C PHE A 277 14.29 1.50 -33.60
N ALA A 278 13.74 1.16 -34.77
CA ALA A 278 12.31 0.94 -34.95
C ALA A 278 11.78 -0.20 -34.07
N GLU A 279 12.51 -1.33 -33.95
CA GLU A 279 12.09 -2.44 -33.10
C GLU A 279 11.91 -2.03 -31.63
N ILE A 280 12.88 -1.30 -31.07
CA ILE A 280 12.84 -0.79 -29.69
C ILE A 280 11.72 0.25 -29.52
N SER A 281 11.61 1.17 -30.47
CA SER A 281 10.65 2.27 -30.41
C SER A 281 9.21 1.78 -30.55
N ASP A 282 8.95 0.88 -31.50
CA ASP A 282 7.63 0.30 -31.71
C ASP A 282 7.18 -0.53 -30.49
N ALA A 283 8.12 -1.18 -29.79
CA ALA A 283 7.81 -1.88 -28.54
C ALA A 283 7.32 -0.91 -27.44
N ALA A 284 7.99 0.24 -27.27
CA ALA A 284 7.56 1.28 -26.34
C ALA A 284 6.18 1.85 -26.73
N ILE A 285 6.00 2.20 -28.00
CA ILE A 285 4.75 2.78 -28.53
C ILE A 285 3.57 1.83 -28.27
N ARG A 286 3.69 0.55 -28.65
CA ARG A 286 2.62 -0.43 -28.43
C ARG A 286 2.21 -0.56 -26.96
N LEU A 287 3.17 -0.50 -26.04
CA LEU A 287 2.89 -0.57 -24.61
C LEU A 287 2.20 0.69 -24.10
N PHE A 288 2.63 1.87 -24.52
CA PHE A 288 1.94 3.11 -24.15
C PHE A 288 0.53 3.19 -24.73
N GLU A 289 0.32 2.77 -25.97
CA GLU A 289 -1.01 2.71 -26.58
C GLU A 289 -1.91 1.73 -25.82
N LEU A 290 -1.38 0.55 -25.46
CA LEU A 290 -2.10 -0.42 -24.64
C LEU A 290 -2.53 0.19 -23.31
N VAL A 291 -1.62 0.81 -22.55
CA VAL A 291 -1.95 1.47 -21.27
C VAL A 291 -2.91 2.64 -21.49
N GLY A 292 -2.70 3.46 -22.52
CA GLY A 292 -3.51 4.61 -22.88
C GLY A 292 -4.95 4.27 -23.27
N SER A 293 -5.21 3.03 -23.68
CA SER A 293 -6.56 2.53 -23.99
C SER A 293 -7.41 2.25 -22.75
N HIS A 294 -6.82 2.21 -21.55
CA HIS A 294 -7.55 1.92 -20.31
C HIS A 294 -8.15 3.18 -19.65
N ASP A 295 -9.45 3.38 -19.83
CA ASP A 295 -10.17 4.52 -19.25
C ASP A 295 -10.27 4.50 -17.72
N GLY A 296 -10.32 5.70 -17.12
CA GLY A 296 -10.56 5.89 -15.68
C GLY A 296 -9.36 5.60 -14.78
N ARG A 297 -8.17 5.42 -15.35
CA ARG A 297 -6.92 5.12 -14.62
C ARG A 297 -5.92 6.26 -14.74
N PRO A 298 -5.20 6.62 -13.66
CA PRO A 298 -4.18 7.67 -13.73
C PRO A 298 -3.05 7.32 -14.72
N GLU A 299 -2.73 6.03 -14.85
CA GLU A 299 -1.70 5.52 -15.77
C GLU A 299 -1.99 5.87 -17.24
N LYS A 300 -3.25 6.06 -17.63
CA LYS A 300 -3.61 6.51 -18.98
C LYS A 300 -3.02 7.88 -19.29
N LEU A 301 -3.20 8.84 -18.40
CA LEU A 301 -2.71 10.21 -18.61
C LEU A 301 -1.19 10.25 -18.68
N GLU A 302 -0.54 9.42 -17.86
CA GLU A 302 0.92 9.23 -17.88
C GLU A 302 1.37 8.63 -19.22
N ALA A 303 0.77 7.51 -19.64
CA ALA A 303 1.07 6.85 -20.90
C ALA A 303 0.92 7.77 -22.11
N THR A 304 -0.19 8.50 -22.21
CA THR A 304 -0.46 9.39 -23.35
C THR A 304 0.58 10.50 -23.44
N ARG A 305 0.92 11.15 -22.31
CA ARG A 305 1.92 12.23 -22.30
C ARG A 305 3.33 11.73 -22.61
N GLN A 306 3.70 10.57 -22.07
CA GLN A 306 4.99 9.97 -22.34
C GLN A 306 5.11 9.53 -23.80
N LEU A 307 4.04 8.98 -24.39
CA LEU A 307 3.98 8.63 -25.80
C LEU A 307 4.15 9.86 -26.70
N GLU A 308 3.41 10.95 -26.43
CA GLU A 308 3.55 12.20 -27.18
C GLU A 308 5.00 12.72 -27.15
N ALA A 309 5.61 12.74 -25.96
CA ALA A 309 7.00 13.15 -25.80
C ALA A 309 7.98 12.22 -26.54
N PHE A 310 7.70 10.92 -26.58
CA PHE A 310 8.54 9.94 -27.26
C PHE A 310 8.38 9.99 -28.79
N LEU A 311 7.18 10.20 -29.32
CA LEU A 311 6.96 10.39 -30.76
C LEU A 311 7.67 11.65 -31.28
N ALA A 312 7.71 12.72 -30.49
CA ALA A 312 8.47 13.92 -30.84
C ALA A 312 9.98 13.65 -30.99
N LEU A 313 10.54 12.74 -30.19
CA LEU A 313 11.92 12.28 -30.35
C LEU A 313 12.09 11.52 -31.68
N GLY A 314 11.16 10.62 -32.01
CA GLY A 314 11.18 9.87 -33.28
C GLY A 314 11.19 10.77 -34.51
N LEU A 315 10.37 11.82 -34.51
CA LEU A 315 10.33 12.81 -35.60
C LEU A 315 11.66 13.54 -35.81
N GLY A 316 12.38 13.86 -34.72
CA GLY A 316 13.70 14.48 -34.82
C GLY A 316 14.74 13.54 -35.44
N ILE A 317 14.68 12.25 -35.11
CA ILE A 317 15.57 11.22 -35.64
C ILE A 317 15.34 11.00 -37.14
N ASP A 318 14.07 10.98 -37.57
CA ASP A 318 13.72 10.85 -38.99
C ASP A 318 14.22 12.04 -39.82
N ALA A 319 14.24 13.25 -39.25
CA ALA A 319 14.74 14.45 -39.92
C ALA A 319 16.27 14.43 -40.14
N ASP A 320 17.02 13.82 -39.21
CA ASP A 320 18.48 13.77 -39.23
C ASP A 320 19.04 12.53 -39.95
N ARG A 321 18.17 11.62 -40.41
CA ARG A 321 18.57 10.36 -41.03
C ARG A 321 19.14 10.59 -42.44
N VAL A 322 20.30 10.03 -42.71
CA VAL A 322 20.87 9.98 -44.06
C VAL A 322 20.18 8.87 -44.86
N GLU A 323 19.45 9.21 -45.92
CA GLU A 323 18.92 8.24 -46.87
C GLU A 323 20.09 7.52 -47.56
N ARG A 324 20.10 6.19 -47.48
CA ARG A 324 21.04 5.32 -48.20
C ARG A 324 20.41 4.78 -49.48
#